data_AF-A0A850MQU2-F1
#
_entry.id   AF-A0A850MQU2-F1
#
_cell.length_a   1.000
_cell.length_b   1.000
_cell.length_c   1.000
_cell.angle_alpha   90.00
_cell.angle_beta   90.00
_cell.angle_gamma   90.00
#
_symmetry.space_group_name_H-M   'P 1'
#
loop_
_entity.id
_entity.type
_entity.pdbx_description
1 polymer ?
#
loop_
_entity_poly.entity_id
_entity_poly.type
_entity_poly.pdbx_seq_one_letter_code
_entity_poly.pdbx_strand_id
1 'polypeptide(L)'
;MGIKVAFMQLASCWGCHQSILDTHLELLDILPLLDIVYWQAVVDTKNSQLEAMPDGSITVGFVEGHIRTEHDTHQLKLIRKKSQVLIMIGNCATHGGIAGLANLYPIDECTKRKFVTADTVVDNVAVPAENLPAFEPKVIPNKDIVKVDAMIYGCPPTSENLKSAVLSLVPVLLDKKYLDTVVCDVCEMRGDACLLKKGVPCFGGITGAPPGLKWTADKGPVMGEYGPTNKPAPEANDLLNLAASITEVSPAVAKIILEFAILYFRLPQLGNVYLTADVLQAAAQGKSLPTKMIGNVPAVDLDALTPDVVGNLSGLFTGLPEVTKNIIGAAAVMLTKSDAFKPGLQNVCAHCDRNDGNIKLVGLKRDYEGIKDPKTCLLNQGYLCMGFLTNAGCGAQCPNANACCIGCYGVMEEIIEDPAKFEGRIQAIIGAMPLDELIREMPDPVGVFFKATVPRTKMSPKIKK
;
A
#
# COMPACT_ATOMS: atom_id res chain seq x y z
N MET A 1 -1.57 27.73 1.05
CA MET A 1 -0.47 27.46 0.10
C MET A 1 -0.49 25.96 -0.13
N GLY A 2 -0.44 25.49 -1.38
CA GLY A 2 -0.51 24.05 -1.69
C GLY A 2 0.68 23.26 -1.16
N ILE A 3 0.55 21.93 -1.07
CA ILE A 3 1.67 21.05 -0.69
C ILE A 3 2.70 21.04 -1.79
N LYS A 4 3.98 21.30 -1.46
CA LYS A 4 5.07 21.06 -2.40
C LYS A 4 5.21 19.58 -2.71
N VAL A 5 4.85 19.19 -3.92
CA VAL A 5 4.94 17.80 -4.39
C VAL A 5 5.81 17.70 -5.63
N ALA A 6 6.45 16.55 -5.78
CA ALA A 6 7.16 16.18 -6.99
C ALA A 6 6.75 14.78 -7.44
N PHE A 7 6.60 14.61 -8.75
CA PHE A 7 6.34 13.35 -9.42
C PHE A 7 7.57 13.00 -10.25
N MET A 8 8.25 11.93 -9.86
CA MET A 8 9.46 11.43 -10.51
C MET A 8 9.13 10.19 -11.32
N GLN A 9 9.34 10.28 -12.63
CA GLN A 9 9.41 9.13 -13.52
C GLN A 9 10.86 8.59 -13.58
N LEU A 10 11.02 7.29 -13.32
CA LEU A 10 12.21 6.49 -13.64
C LEU A 10 11.96 5.69 -14.93
N ALA A 11 12.70 4.61 -15.19
CA ALA A 11 12.35 3.68 -16.27
C ALA A 11 10.93 3.11 -16.04
N SER A 12 10.00 3.45 -16.92
CA SER A 12 8.59 3.10 -16.78
C SER A 12 7.82 3.18 -18.11
N CYS A 13 6.53 2.82 -18.07
CA CYS A 13 5.60 2.98 -19.19
C CYS A 13 4.70 4.23 -19.08
N TRP A 14 4.92 5.10 -18.08
CA TRP A 14 4.07 6.24 -17.76
C TRP A 14 2.66 5.92 -17.24
N GLY A 15 2.33 4.65 -17.05
CA GLY A 15 0.97 4.22 -16.70
C GLY A 15 0.46 4.71 -15.36
N CYS A 16 1.32 4.91 -14.34
CA CYS A 16 0.83 5.36 -13.03
C CYS A 16 0.53 6.85 -13.07
N HIS A 17 1.37 7.66 -13.73
CA HIS A 17 1.07 9.06 -14.03
C HIS A 17 -0.19 9.22 -14.88
N GLN A 18 -0.39 8.39 -15.92
CA GLN A 18 -1.65 8.38 -16.67
C GLN A 18 -2.85 8.12 -15.76
N SER A 19 -2.76 7.15 -14.85
CA SER A 19 -3.86 6.87 -13.92
C SER A 19 -4.15 8.03 -12.95
N ILE A 20 -3.17 8.88 -12.62
CA ILE A 20 -3.45 10.13 -11.88
C ILE A 20 -4.29 11.07 -12.75
N LEU A 21 -3.94 11.21 -14.04
CA LEU A 21 -4.68 12.07 -14.97
C LEU A 21 -6.07 11.52 -15.34
N ASP A 22 -6.25 10.20 -15.25
CA ASP A 22 -7.54 9.52 -15.43
C ASP A 22 -8.52 9.77 -14.27
N THR A 23 -8.17 10.61 -13.29
CA THR A 23 -9.15 11.21 -12.39
C THR A 23 -10.00 12.29 -13.08
N HIS A 24 -9.65 12.66 -14.31
CA HIS A 24 -10.44 13.52 -15.21
C HIS A 24 -10.86 14.84 -14.53
N LEU A 25 -12.16 15.10 -14.44
CA LEU A 25 -12.69 16.34 -13.85
C LEU A 25 -12.43 16.43 -12.34
N GLU A 26 -12.30 15.30 -11.66
CA GLU A 26 -12.02 15.26 -10.22
C GLU A 26 -10.60 15.73 -9.91
N LEU A 27 -9.71 15.78 -10.91
CA LEU A 27 -8.38 16.35 -10.78
C LEU A 27 -8.43 17.85 -10.44
N LEU A 28 -9.49 18.56 -10.86
CA LEU A 28 -9.71 19.97 -10.55
C LEU A 28 -9.87 20.24 -9.05
N ASP A 29 -10.32 19.24 -8.29
CA ASP A 29 -10.43 19.34 -6.83
C ASP A 29 -9.08 19.11 -6.13
N ILE A 30 -8.19 18.37 -6.80
CA ILE A 30 -6.89 17.94 -6.24
C ILE A 30 -5.79 18.96 -6.55
N LEU A 31 -5.69 19.42 -7.81
CA LEU A 31 -4.60 20.30 -8.26
C LEU A 31 -4.46 21.58 -7.42
N PRO A 32 -5.53 22.28 -6.99
CA PRO A 32 -5.40 23.47 -6.14
C PRO A 32 -4.77 23.19 -4.77
N LEU A 33 -4.78 21.93 -4.32
CA LEU A 33 -4.16 21.51 -3.06
C LEU A 33 -2.65 21.25 -3.22
N LEU A 34 -2.14 21.17 -4.45
CA LEU A 34 -0.77 20.78 -4.77
C LEU A 34 0.02 21.94 -5.39
N ASP A 35 1.19 22.21 -4.85
CA ASP A 35 2.25 23.00 -5.47
C ASP A 35 3.21 22.01 -6.18
N ILE A 36 2.96 21.75 -7.46
CA ILE A 36 3.72 20.77 -8.24
C ILE A 36 5.04 21.40 -8.69
N VAL A 37 6.13 21.07 -7.99
CA VAL A 37 7.45 21.68 -8.24
C VAL A 37 8.29 20.91 -9.26
N TYR A 38 7.96 19.64 -9.49
CA TYR A 38 8.65 18.79 -10.46
C TYR A 38 7.72 17.67 -10.95
N TRP A 39 7.55 17.55 -12.26
CA TRP A 39 6.83 16.45 -12.92
C TRP A 39 7.22 16.50 -14.40
N GLN A 40 8.07 15.56 -14.86
CA GLN A 40 8.79 15.70 -16.14
C GLN A 40 7.90 15.93 -17.37
N ALA A 41 6.66 15.44 -17.35
CA ALA A 41 5.72 15.55 -18.46
C ALA A 41 4.72 16.72 -18.33
N VAL A 42 4.66 17.39 -17.17
CA VAL A 42 3.58 18.34 -16.83
C VAL A 42 4.11 19.74 -16.55
N VAL A 43 5.26 19.87 -15.90
CA VAL A 43 5.88 21.18 -15.61
C VAL A 43 7.28 21.25 -16.21
N ASP A 44 7.72 22.48 -16.50
CA ASP A 44 8.98 22.72 -17.21
C ASP A 44 10.25 22.65 -16.35
N THR A 45 10.12 22.41 -15.03
CA THR A 45 11.26 22.26 -14.13
C THR A 45 12.21 21.17 -14.64
N LYS A 46 13.45 21.55 -14.94
CA LYS A 46 14.48 20.63 -15.43
C LYS A 46 15.24 19.98 -14.27
N ASN A 47 15.95 18.88 -14.57
CA ASN A 47 16.68 18.11 -13.56
C ASN A 47 17.71 18.96 -12.78
N SER A 48 18.42 19.89 -13.43
CA SER A 48 19.35 20.81 -12.76
C SER A 48 18.66 21.72 -11.73
N GLN A 49 17.40 22.10 -11.97
CA GLN A 49 16.63 22.90 -11.03
C GLN A 49 16.18 22.04 -9.83
N LEU A 50 15.81 20.78 -10.04
CA LEU A 50 15.54 19.83 -8.95
C LEU A 50 16.79 19.59 -8.09
N GLU A 51 17.96 19.43 -8.71
CA GLU A 51 19.25 19.28 -8.01
C GLU A 51 19.57 20.47 -7.11
N ALA A 52 19.29 21.68 -7.60
CA ALA A 52 19.52 22.94 -6.90
C ALA A 52 18.51 23.23 -5.77
N MET A 53 17.37 22.53 -5.71
CA MET A 53 16.41 22.71 -4.60
C MET A 53 17.04 22.33 -3.26
N PRO A 54 16.72 23.00 -2.14
CA PRO A 54 17.21 22.58 -0.83
C PRO A 54 16.75 21.15 -0.49
N ASP A 55 17.57 20.42 0.26
CA ASP A 55 17.20 19.07 0.72
C ASP A 55 16.00 19.12 1.66
N GLY A 56 15.10 18.14 1.56
CA GLY A 56 13.84 18.13 2.32
C GLY A 56 12.87 19.29 2.02
N SER A 57 13.09 20.07 0.94
CA SER A 57 12.19 21.18 0.57
C SER A 57 10.89 20.73 -0.11
N ILE A 58 10.83 19.48 -0.57
CA ILE A 58 9.65 18.85 -1.15
C ILE A 58 8.92 18.09 -0.04
N THR A 59 7.66 18.39 0.19
CA THR A 59 6.88 17.69 1.22
C THR A 59 6.66 16.23 0.82
N VAL A 60 6.27 15.97 -0.43
CA VAL A 60 6.01 14.61 -0.95
C VAL A 60 6.64 14.39 -2.30
N GLY A 61 7.51 13.39 -2.39
CA GLY A 61 7.99 12.85 -3.66
C GLY A 61 7.23 11.57 -4.00
N PHE A 62 6.49 11.58 -5.11
CA PHE A 62 5.92 10.40 -5.72
C PHE A 62 6.90 9.84 -6.75
N VAL A 63 7.14 8.53 -6.72
CA VAL A 63 8.07 7.85 -7.64
C VAL A 63 7.36 6.73 -8.35
N GLU A 64 7.30 6.82 -9.68
CA GLU A 64 6.93 5.73 -10.56
C GLU A 64 8.18 5.14 -11.23
N GLY A 65 8.13 3.84 -11.55
CA GLY A 65 9.13 3.19 -12.39
C GLY A 65 10.19 2.44 -11.60
N HIS A 66 11.01 1.69 -12.32
CA HIS A 66 12.04 0.83 -11.77
C HIS A 66 13.44 1.35 -12.11
N ILE A 67 14.46 0.80 -11.47
CA ILE A 67 15.85 1.07 -11.82
C ILE A 67 16.27 0.21 -12.99
N ARG A 68 16.64 0.83 -14.11
CA ARG A 68 17.23 0.14 -15.26
C ARG A 68 18.61 0.66 -15.63
N THR A 69 18.86 1.94 -15.40
CA THR A 69 20.08 2.66 -15.75
C THR A 69 20.65 3.38 -14.54
N GLU A 70 21.92 3.76 -14.60
CA GLU A 70 22.56 4.55 -13.55
C GLU A 70 21.87 5.91 -13.36
N HIS A 71 21.25 6.46 -14.42
CA HIS A 71 20.44 7.68 -14.32
C HIS A 71 19.21 7.47 -13.45
N ASP A 72 18.52 6.33 -13.58
CA ASP A 72 17.37 6.01 -12.70
C ASP A 72 17.82 5.95 -11.24
N THR A 73 18.97 5.31 -10.97
CA THR A 73 19.55 5.24 -9.63
C THR A 73 19.87 6.62 -9.08
N HIS A 74 20.46 7.49 -9.90
CA HIS A 74 20.71 8.89 -9.54
C HIS A 74 19.41 9.63 -9.21
N GLN A 75 18.40 9.54 -10.08
CA GLN A 75 17.11 10.20 -9.90
C GLN A 75 16.38 9.74 -8.64
N LEU A 76 16.37 8.43 -8.35
CA LEU A 76 15.76 7.88 -7.14
C LEU A 76 16.43 8.42 -5.86
N LYS A 77 17.77 8.46 -5.84
CA LYS A 77 18.52 9.02 -4.71
C LYS A 77 18.29 10.53 -4.58
N LEU A 78 18.23 11.25 -5.69
CA LEU A 78 17.97 12.68 -5.73
C LEU A 78 16.59 13.00 -5.16
N ILE A 79 15.52 12.39 -5.68
CA ILE A 79 14.15 12.67 -5.21
C ILE A 79 13.97 12.29 -3.74
N ARG A 80 14.59 11.18 -3.29
CA ARG A 80 14.61 10.84 -1.85
C ARG A 80 15.26 11.94 -1.02
N LYS A 81 16.41 12.47 -1.46
CA LYS A 81 17.14 13.54 -0.75
C LYS A 81 16.34 14.85 -0.70
N LYS A 82 15.59 15.17 -1.74
CA LYS A 82 14.77 16.39 -1.80
C LYS A 82 13.43 16.27 -1.06
N SER A 83 12.94 15.05 -0.82
CA SER A 83 11.60 14.80 -0.25
C SER A 83 11.63 14.49 1.25
N GLN A 84 10.67 15.04 1.99
CA GLN A 84 10.41 14.66 3.39
C GLN A 84 9.73 13.29 3.46
N VAL A 85 8.71 13.07 2.62
CA VAL A 85 8.02 11.79 2.46
C VAL A 85 8.22 11.29 1.02
N LEU A 86 8.62 10.01 0.87
CA LEU A 86 8.74 9.37 -0.44
C LEU A 86 7.72 8.25 -0.58
N ILE A 87 6.89 8.35 -1.62
CA ILE A 87 5.81 7.42 -1.94
C ILE A 87 6.10 6.76 -3.28
N MET A 88 6.17 5.43 -3.30
CA MET A 88 6.25 4.68 -4.54
C MET A 88 4.85 4.43 -5.09
N ILE A 89 4.66 4.70 -6.37
CA ILE A 89 3.41 4.46 -7.06
C ILE A 89 3.61 3.42 -8.15
N GLY A 90 2.87 2.33 -8.01
CA GLY A 90 2.81 1.23 -8.96
C GLY A 90 3.81 0.10 -8.74
N ASN A 91 3.55 -0.99 -9.44
CA ASN A 91 4.26 -2.25 -9.30
C ASN A 91 5.73 -2.13 -9.74
N CYS A 92 6.03 -1.34 -10.77
CA CYS A 92 7.41 -1.10 -11.19
C CYS A 92 8.27 -0.53 -10.05
N ALA A 93 7.77 0.49 -9.36
CA ALA A 93 8.49 1.13 -8.26
C ALA A 93 8.58 0.24 -7.02
N THR A 94 7.53 -0.55 -6.76
CA THR A 94 7.42 -1.31 -5.52
C THR A 94 8.00 -2.71 -5.61
N HIS A 95 7.91 -3.38 -6.76
CA HIS A 95 8.27 -4.79 -6.96
C HIS A 95 9.22 -5.03 -8.15
N GLY A 96 9.49 -4.00 -8.96
CA GLY A 96 10.32 -4.08 -10.17
C GLY A 96 9.53 -4.30 -11.47
N GLY A 97 8.23 -4.66 -11.38
CA GLY A 97 7.34 -4.70 -12.53
C GLY A 97 7.68 -5.78 -13.56
N ILE A 98 7.02 -5.67 -14.72
CA ILE A 98 7.22 -6.58 -15.87
C ILE A 98 8.69 -6.54 -16.35
N ALA A 99 9.32 -5.36 -16.33
CA ALA A 99 10.72 -5.21 -16.72
C ALA A 99 11.68 -6.02 -15.83
N GLY A 100 11.26 -6.36 -14.60
CA GLY A 100 11.98 -7.24 -13.69
C GLY A 100 12.24 -8.65 -14.25
N LEU A 101 11.46 -9.13 -15.22
CA LEU A 101 11.71 -10.40 -15.92
C LEU A 101 13.08 -10.42 -16.62
N ALA A 102 13.64 -9.25 -16.95
CA ALA A 102 14.98 -9.15 -17.51
C ALA A 102 16.06 -9.75 -16.58
N ASN A 103 15.81 -9.82 -15.26
CA ASN A 103 16.74 -10.44 -14.30
C ASN A 103 16.92 -11.95 -14.49
N LEU A 104 16.10 -12.60 -15.33
CA LEU A 104 16.25 -14.01 -15.69
C LEU A 104 17.37 -14.25 -16.72
N TYR A 105 18.01 -13.16 -17.16
CA TYR A 105 19.10 -13.17 -18.14
C TYR A 105 20.18 -12.17 -17.71
N PRO A 106 21.45 -12.41 -18.06
CA PRO A 106 22.51 -11.42 -17.94
C PRO A 106 22.19 -10.14 -18.76
N ILE A 107 22.56 -8.97 -18.24
CA ILE A 107 22.25 -7.68 -18.89
C ILE A 107 22.91 -7.53 -20.28
N ASP A 108 24.09 -8.14 -20.48
CA ASP A 108 24.78 -8.19 -21.76
C ASP A 108 23.98 -9.02 -22.78
N GLU A 109 23.33 -10.11 -22.35
CA GLU A 109 22.43 -10.88 -23.22
C GLU A 109 21.20 -10.05 -23.59
N CYS A 110 20.58 -9.34 -22.64
CA CYS A 110 19.43 -8.48 -22.91
C CYS A 110 19.77 -7.35 -23.90
N THR A 111 20.86 -6.64 -23.66
CA THR A 111 21.29 -5.52 -24.51
C THR A 111 21.75 -5.99 -25.89
N LYS A 112 22.50 -7.11 -25.95
CA LYS A 112 22.84 -7.76 -27.22
C LYS A 112 21.58 -8.17 -27.99
N ARG A 113 20.60 -8.79 -27.33
CA ARG A 113 19.33 -9.16 -27.99
C ARG A 113 18.57 -7.95 -28.53
N LYS A 114 18.64 -6.80 -27.85
CA LYS A 114 17.94 -5.57 -28.25
C LYS A 114 18.62 -4.81 -29.38
N PHE A 115 19.94 -4.66 -29.31
CA PHE A 115 20.70 -3.73 -30.17
C PHE A 115 21.58 -4.43 -31.21
N VAL A 116 21.80 -5.74 -31.10
CA VAL A 116 22.77 -6.47 -31.94
C VAL A 116 22.11 -7.62 -32.69
N THR A 117 21.39 -8.50 -32.00
CA THR A 117 20.91 -9.77 -32.58
C THR A 117 19.41 -9.82 -32.83
N ALA A 118 18.71 -8.68 -32.73
CA ALA A 118 17.32 -8.63 -33.17
C ALA A 118 17.23 -8.72 -34.69
N ASP A 119 16.25 -9.48 -35.19
CA ASP A 119 16.08 -9.76 -36.62
C ASP A 119 15.93 -8.50 -37.47
N THR A 120 15.52 -7.38 -36.87
CA THR A 120 15.34 -6.08 -37.52
C THR A 120 16.56 -5.16 -37.44
N VAL A 121 17.63 -5.57 -36.74
CA VAL A 121 18.88 -4.82 -36.66
C VAL A 121 19.75 -5.22 -37.85
N VAL A 122 19.97 -4.27 -38.76
CA VAL A 122 20.73 -4.49 -40.00
C VAL A 122 22.05 -3.71 -40.04
N ASP A 123 22.08 -2.49 -39.51
CA ASP A 123 23.23 -1.57 -39.51
C ASP A 123 23.57 -1.11 -38.09
N ASN A 124 24.79 -0.61 -37.85
CA ASN A 124 25.25 -0.06 -36.56
C ASN A 124 25.07 -1.01 -35.36
N VAL A 125 25.57 -2.22 -35.52
CA VAL A 125 25.52 -3.34 -34.56
C VAL A 125 26.41 -3.06 -33.35
N ALA A 126 25.94 -2.23 -32.43
CA ALA A 126 26.59 -1.96 -31.16
C ALA A 126 25.56 -1.56 -30.10
N VAL A 127 25.88 -1.79 -28.83
CA VAL A 127 25.10 -1.21 -27.73
C VAL A 127 25.41 0.29 -27.69
N PRO A 128 24.40 1.17 -27.79
CA PRO A 128 24.62 2.62 -27.74
C PRO A 128 25.23 3.05 -26.40
N ALA A 129 26.25 3.92 -26.45
CA ALA A 129 26.95 4.41 -25.26
C ALA A 129 27.14 5.94 -25.23
N GLU A 130 27.00 6.63 -26.36
CA GLU A 130 27.20 8.07 -26.42
C GLU A 130 25.99 8.82 -25.86
N ASN A 131 26.21 9.72 -24.90
CA ASN A 131 25.18 10.53 -24.23
C ASN A 131 24.05 9.72 -23.57
N LEU A 132 24.28 8.44 -23.28
CA LEU A 132 23.31 7.55 -22.64
C LEU A 132 23.88 7.03 -21.31
N PRO A 133 23.04 6.87 -20.28
CA PRO A 133 23.48 6.27 -19.03
C PRO A 133 23.78 4.79 -19.23
N ALA A 134 24.74 4.27 -18.47
CA ALA A 134 24.99 2.84 -18.44
C ALA A 134 23.80 2.09 -17.84
N PHE A 135 23.64 0.83 -18.26
CA PHE A 135 22.65 -0.07 -17.67
C PHE A 135 23.12 -0.56 -16.30
N GLU A 136 22.21 -0.55 -15.34
CA GLU A 136 22.40 -1.29 -14.09
C GLU A 136 22.37 -2.80 -14.40
N PRO A 137 23.07 -3.66 -13.65
CA PRO A 137 23.16 -5.09 -13.99
C PRO A 137 21.85 -5.85 -13.78
N LYS A 138 20.99 -5.37 -12.88
CA LYS A 138 19.70 -5.98 -12.54
C LYS A 138 18.71 -4.92 -12.09
N VAL A 139 17.43 -5.20 -12.29
CA VAL A 139 16.35 -4.48 -11.62
C VAL A 139 16.36 -4.91 -10.16
N ILE A 140 16.40 -3.96 -9.23
CA ILE A 140 16.19 -4.23 -7.81
C ILE A 140 15.03 -3.37 -7.31
N PRO A 141 14.25 -3.83 -6.33
CA PRO A 141 13.17 -3.03 -5.77
C PRO A 141 13.72 -1.69 -5.25
N ASN A 142 13.07 -0.59 -5.59
CA ASN A 142 13.56 0.75 -5.24
C ASN A 142 13.71 0.91 -3.72
N LYS A 143 12.89 0.20 -2.92
CA LYS A 143 12.95 0.18 -1.45
C LYS A 143 14.26 -0.37 -0.88
N ASP A 144 14.98 -1.16 -1.66
CA ASP A 144 16.27 -1.74 -1.26
C ASP A 144 17.44 -0.80 -1.61
N ILE A 145 17.16 0.33 -2.29
CA ILE A 145 18.14 1.37 -2.65
C ILE A 145 18.00 2.60 -1.75
N VAL A 146 16.76 3.02 -1.49
CA VAL A 146 16.45 4.19 -0.67
C VAL A 146 15.32 3.91 0.32
N LYS A 147 15.31 4.63 1.45
CA LYS A 147 14.21 4.57 2.41
C LYS A 147 12.92 5.09 1.79
N VAL A 148 11.85 4.30 1.91
CA VAL A 148 10.51 4.59 1.39
C VAL A 148 9.56 4.75 2.55
N ASP A 149 8.59 5.65 2.44
CA ASP A 149 7.61 5.89 3.51
C ASP A 149 6.28 5.18 3.20
N ALA A 150 5.89 5.13 1.92
CA ALA A 150 4.67 4.46 1.48
C ALA A 150 4.83 3.82 0.10
N MET A 151 4.03 2.80 -0.17
CA MET A 151 3.95 2.11 -1.45
C MET A 151 2.48 1.94 -1.84
N ILE A 152 2.14 2.31 -3.07
CA ILE A 152 0.82 2.11 -3.66
C ILE A 152 0.94 1.06 -4.75
N TYR A 153 0.23 -0.06 -4.61
CA TYR A 153 0.34 -1.17 -5.55
C TYR A 153 -0.58 -1.04 -6.76
N GLY A 154 -0.14 -1.66 -7.86
CA GLY A 154 -0.89 -1.79 -9.11
C GLY A 154 -0.07 -1.50 -10.37
N CYS A 155 -0.52 -1.96 -11.53
CA CYS A 155 0.17 -1.73 -12.80
C CYS A 155 -0.81 -1.24 -13.90
N PRO A 156 -1.31 0.02 -13.79
CA PRO A 156 -1.10 0.96 -12.69
C PRO A 156 -2.05 0.71 -11.50
N PRO A 157 -1.82 1.36 -10.33
CA PRO A 157 -2.88 1.52 -9.34
C PRO A 157 -4.08 2.22 -9.99
N THR A 158 -5.32 1.96 -9.53
CA THR A 158 -6.49 2.65 -10.11
C THR A 158 -6.51 4.14 -9.77
N SER A 159 -7.23 4.93 -10.58
CA SER A 159 -7.39 6.37 -10.38
C SER A 159 -8.02 6.68 -9.03
N GLU A 160 -9.00 5.88 -8.58
CA GLU A 160 -9.64 6.00 -7.27
C GLU A 160 -8.66 5.71 -6.14
N ASN A 161 -7.79 4.71 -6.30
CA ASN A 161 -6.77 4.39 -5.30
C ASN A 161 -5.75 5.52 -5.17
N LEU A 162 -5.31 6.11 -6.30
CA LEU A 162 -4.37 7.23 -6.32
C LEU A 162 -5.00 8.50 -5.78
N LYS A 163 -6.21 8.86 -6.24
CA LYS A 163 -6.99 9.98 -5.70
C LYS A 163 -7.17 9.84 -4.20
N SER A 164 -7.62 8.67 -3.74
CA SER A 164 -7.84 8.42 -2.32
C SER A 164 -6.54 8.57 -1.56
N ALA A 165 -5.44 7.97 -2.00
CA ALA A 165 -4.15 8.11 -1.33
C ALA A 165 -3.65 9.56 -1.30
N VAL A 166 -3.78 10.32 -2.39
CA VAL A 166 -3.40 11.74 -2.41
C VAL A 166 -4.28 12.54 -1.46
N LEU A 167 -5.62 12.46 -1.56
CA LEU A 167 -6.55 13.19 -0.70
C LEU A 167 -6.49 12.77 0.78
N SER A 168 -6.06 11.54 1.05
CA SER A 168 -5.83 10.99 2.39
C SER A 168 -4.56 11.56 3.02
N LEU A 169 -3.46 11.59 2.26
CA LEU A 169 -2.14 11.98 2.76
C LEU A 169 -1.98 13.51 2.76
N VAL A 170 -2.63 14.21 1.84
CA VAL A 170 -2.56 15.67 1.69
C VAL A 170 -2.95 16.39 2.99
N PRO A 171 -4.07 16.11 3.67
CA PRO A 171 -4.44 16.72 4.95
C PRO A 171 -3.47 16.38 6.09
N VAL A 172 -2.97 15.14 6.15
CA VAL A 172 -1.97 14.70 7.15
C VAL A 172 -0.68 15.51 7.01
N LEU A 173 -0.34 15.90 5.78
CA LEU A 173 0.91 16.59 5.45
C LEU A 173 0.76 18.11 5.37
N LEU A 174 -0.45 18.63 5.13
CA LEU A 174 -0.73 20.07 4.95
C LEU A 174 -0.80 20.85 6.23
N ASP A 175 -1.34 20.29 7.30
CA ASP A 175 -1.62 21.09 8.47
C ASP A 175 -1.70 20.20 9.70
N LYS A 176 -0.63 20.20 10.48
CA LYS A 176 -0.62 19.83 11.91
C LYS A 176 -1.54 20.74 12.75
N LYS A 177 -2.59 21.33 12.16
CA LYS A 177 -3.62 22.14 12.82
C LYS A 177 -4.80 21.25 13.12
N TYR A 178 -4.64 20.45 14.16
CA TYR A 178 -5.76 19.79 14.79
C TYR A 178 -6.76 20.85 15.24
N LEU A 179 -8.05 20.51 15.15
CA LEU A 179 -9.10 21.43 15.56
C LEU A 179 -9.08 21.57 17.09
N ASP A 180 -9.34 22.78 17.58
CA ASP A 180 -9.40 23.03 19.03
C ASP A 180 -10.76 22.61 19.64
N THR A 181 -11.79 22.50 18.81
CA THR A 181 -13.10 21.99 19.22
C THR A 181 -13.12 20.48 19.06
N VAL A 182 -13.75 19.78 20.00
CA VAL A 182 -13.86 18.31 20.03
C VAL A 182 -15.30 17.86 19.79
N VAL A 183 -15.51 16.72 19.12
CA VAL A 183 -16.86 16.25 18.76
C VAL A 183 -17.76 16.06 19.99
N CYS A 184 -17.19 15.67 21.14
CA CYS A 184 -17.95 15.58 22.39
C CYS A 184 -18.64 16.89 22.79
N ASP A 185 -18.10 18.06 22.45
CA ASP A 185 -18.72 19.36 22.78
C ASP A 185 -19.96 19.67 21.95
N VAL A 186 -20.11 19.00 20.80
CA VAL A 186 -21.24 19.18 19.88
C VAL A 186 -22.11 17.92 19.77
N CYS A 187 -21.97 16.99 20.72
CA CYS A 187 -22.63 15.69 20.70
C CYS A 187 -23.92 15.67 21.52
N GLU A 188 -25.04 15.34 20.85
CA GLU A 188 -26.36 15.22 21.48
C GLU A 188 -26.46 13.99 22.40
N MET A 189 -25.58 13.01 22.22
CA MET A 189 -25.52 11.83 23.07
C MET A 189 -24.67 12.02 24.34
N ARG A 190 -24.05 13.20 24.54
CA ARG A 190 -23.22 13.46 25.73
C ARG A 190 -24.07 13.36 27.00
N GLY A 191 -23.54 12.73 28.05
CA GLY A 191 -24.31 12.46 29.29
C GLY A 191 -24.78 11.00 29.36
N ASP A 192 -26.07 10.77 29.61
CA ASP A 192 -26.60 9.42 29.89
C ASP A 192 -26.76 8.57 28.64
N ALA A 193 -26.96 9.19 27.49
CA ALA A 193 -27.06 8.50 26.21
C ALA A 193 -25.70 8.06 25.63
N CYS A 194 -24.58 8.43 26.28
CA CYS A 194 -23.23 8.29 25.76
C CYS A 194 -22.90 6.83 25.44
N LEU A 195 -22.38 6.59 24.24
CA LEU A 195 -22.04 5.26 23.75
C LEU A 195 -20.95 4.58 24.58
N LEU A 196 -19.96 5.35 25.09
CA LEU A 196 -18.92 4.82 25.96
C LEU A 196 -19.49 4.22 27.25
N LYS A 197 -20.50 4.84 27.85
CA LYS A 197 -21.20 4.31 29.04
C LYS A 197 -21.98 3.04 28.76
N LYS A 198 -22.34 2.81 27.49
CA LYS A 198 -23.03 1.60 27.02
C LYS A 198 -22.05 0.51 26.55
N GLY A 199 -20.74 0.70 26.76
CA GLY A 199 -19.71 -0.24 26.34
C GLY A 199 -19.40 -0.22 24.85
N VAL A 200 -19.90 0.77 24.10
CA VAL A 200 -19.63 0.91 22.66
C VAL A 200 -18.47 1.89 22.47
N PRO A 201 -17.34 1.47 21.89
CA PRO A 201 -16.22 2.36 21.61
C PRO A 201 -16.65 3.54 20.73
N CYS A 202 -16.23 4.74 21.10
CA CYS A 202 -16.53 5.98 20.40
C CYS A 202 -15.34 6.93 20.58
N PHE A 203 -14.81 7.46 19.48
CA PHE A 203 -13.57 8.26 19.48
C PHE A 203 -13.84 9.77 19.53
N GLY A 204 -15.05 10.16 19.94
CA GLY A 204 -15.49 11.55 19.97
C GLY A 204 -14.61 12.45 20.83
N GLY A 205 -14.10 11.92 21.95
CA GLY A 205 -13.26 12.67 22.90
C GLY A 205 -11.87 13.04 22.36
N ILE A 206 -11.46 12.49 21.21
CA ILE A 206 -10.18 12.80 20.56
C ILE A 206 -10.32 13.27 19.10
N THR A 207 -11.55 13.42 18.62
CA THR A 207 -11.84 13.83 17.24
C THR A 207 -12.18 15.31 17.18
N GLY A 208 -11.57 16.03 16.24
CA GLY A 208 -11.86 17.45 16.01
C GLY A 208 -13.30 17.70 15.54
N ALA A 209 -13.85 18.87 15.83
CA ALA A 209 -15.17 19.27 15.36
C ALA A 209 -15.08 20.58 14.54
N PRO A 210 -15.38 20.56 13.22
CA PRO A 210 -15.45 21.78 12.44
C PRO A 210 -16.62 22.67 12.91
N PRO A 211 -16.52 23.99 12.72
CA PRO A 211 -17.60 24.92 13.07
C PRO A 211 -18.94 24.52 12.44
N GLY A 212 -20.02 24.57 13.25
CA GLY A 212 -21.37 24.23 12.81
C GLY A 212 -21.71 22.74 12.80
N LEU A 213 -20.76 21.85 13.10
CA LEU A 213 -21.05 20.42 13.25
C LEU A 213 -21.98 20.18 14.46
N LYS A 214 -23.01 19.35 14.25
CA LYS A 214 -23.77 18.68 15.31
C LYS A 214 -23.62 17.17 15.17
N TRP A 215 -23.35 16.48 16.28
CA TRP A 215 -23.26 15.03 16.30
C TRP A 215 -24.53 14.42 16.90
N THR A 216 -25.41 13.97 16.00
CA THR A 216 -26.75 13.46 16.29
C THR A 216 -26.72 11.93 16.47
N ALA A 217 -27.73 11.38 17.15
CA ALA A 217 -27.75 9.95 17.50
C ALA A 217 -27.77 9.00 16.29
N ASP A 218 -28.34 9.43 15.17
CA ASP A 218 -28.39 8.68 13.90
C ASP A 218 -27.01 8.48 13.26
N LYS A 219 -26.01 9.31 13.59
CA LYS A 219 -24.64 9.17 13.10
C LYS A 219 -23.85 8.05 13.78
N GLY A 220 -24.34 7.53 14.91
CA GLY A 220 -23.68 6.47 15.65
C GLY A 220 -22.36 6.91 16.31
N PRO A 221 -21.44 5.95 16.57
CA PRO A 221 -20.15 6.26 17.19
C PRO A 221 -19.26 7.10 16.27
N VAL A 222 -18.53 8.04 16.87
CA VAL A 222 -17.53 8.87 16.18
C VAL A 222 -16.31 8.00 15.87
N MET A 223 -15.84 8.04 14.63
CA MET A 223 -14.73 7.24 14.12
C MET A 223 -13.49 8.06 13.77
N GLY A 224 -13.40 9.35 14.11
CA GLY A 224 -12.22 10.15 13.74
C GLY A 224 -12.32 10.80 12.35
N GLU A 225 -13.54 10.97 11.86
CA GLU A 225 -13.93 11.54 10.56
C GLU A 225 -13.30 12.91 10.29
N TYR A 226 -12.91 13.65 11.33
CA TYR A 226 -12.34 15.00 11.25
C TYR A 226 -10.89 15.07 11.75
N GLY A 227 -10.24 13.92 11.98
CA GLY A 227 -8.88 13.86 12.48
C GLY A 227 -8.74 14.28 13.96
N PRO A 228 -7.50 14.42 14.45
CA PRO A 228 -7.24 14.69 15.86
C PRO A 228 -7.71 16.09 16.29
N THR A 229 -7.97 16.25 17.59
CA THR A 229 -8.10 17.56 18.25
C THR A 229 -6.85 17.90 19.06
N ASN A 230 -6.54 19.19 19.19
CA ASN A 230 -5.53 19.68 20.15
C ASN A 230 -6.03 19.61 21.60
N LYS A 231 -7.36 19.56 21.82
CA LYS A 231 -7.99 19.65 23.14
C LYS A 231 -8.94 18.47 23.34
N PRO A 232 -8.41 17.30 23.71
CA PRO A 232 -9.23 16.13 23.99
C PRO A 232 -10.26 16.41 25.09
N ALA A 233 -11.45 15.85 24.94
CA ALA A 233 -12.49 15.91 25.96
C ALA A 233 -12.20 14.93 27.12
N PRO A 234 -12.78 15.14 28.32
CA PRO A 234 -12.66 14.21 29.44
C PRO A 234 -13.05 12.76 29.09
N GLU A 235 -14.01 12.59 28.19
CA GLU A 235 -14.50 11.30 27.68
C GLU A 235 -13.40 10.46 27.00
N ALA A 236 -12.27 11.07 26.59
CA ALA A 236 -11.12 10.32 26.11
C ALA A 236 -10.58 9.34 27.17
N ASN A 237 -10.64 9.69 28.46
CA ASN A 237 -10.25 8.79 29.54
C ASN A 237 -11.27 7.66 29.74
N ASP A 238 -12.57 7.94 29.52
CA ASP A 238 -13.61 6.90 29.58
C ASP A 238 -13.40 5.85 28.49
N LEU A 239 -12.96 6.27 27.30
CA LEU A 239 -12.58 5.35 26.22
C LEU A 239 -11.36 4.48 26.60
N LEU A 240 -10.34 5.04 27.25
CA LEU A 240 -9.21 4.26 27.76
C LEU A 240 -9.63 3.25 28.83
N ASN A 241 -10.51 3.65 29.75
CA ASN A 241 -11.05 2.76 30.78
C ASN A 241 -11.90 1.65 30.16
N LEU A 242 -12.72 1.98 29.17
CA LEU A 242 -13.47 1.00 28.39
C LEU A 242 -12.51 0.02 27.72
N ALA A 243 -11.42 0.51 27.13
CA ALA A 243 -10.40 -0.34 26.53
C ALA A 243 -9.79 -1.33 27.56
N ALA A 244 -9.55 -0.90 28.80
CA ALA A 244 -9.08 -1.79 29.86
C ALA A 244 -10.04 -2.94 30.20
N SER A 245 -11.34 -2.72 30.01
CA SER A 245 -12.38 -3.67 30.36
C SER A 245 -12.68 -4.71 29.27
N ILE A 246 -12.20 -4.51 28.03
CA ILE A 246 -12.43 -5.41 26.91
C ILE A 246 -11.43 -6.57 26.98
N THR A 247 -11.91 -7.76 27.35
CA THR A 247 -11.12 -9.00 27.37
C THR A 247 -11.14 -9.73 26.03
N GLU A 248 -12.23 -9.61 25.26
CA GLU A 248 -12.39 -10.18 23.92
C GLU A 248 -12.94 -9.14 22.94
N VAL A 249 -12.38 -9.10 21.73
CA VAL A 249 -12.76 -8.12 20.69
C VAL A 249 -13.75 -8.75 19.72
N SER A 250 -15.04 -8.43 19.87
CA SER A 250 -16.08 -8.89 18.94
C SER A 250 -15.90 -8.31 17.53
N PRO A 251 -16.43 -8.95 16.46
CA PRO A 251 -16.33 -8.41 15.09
C PRO A 251 -16.89 -6.99 14.93
N ALA A 252 -17.96 -6.66 15.67
CA ALA A 252 -18.54 -5.32 15.65
C ALA A 252 -17.59 -4.27 16.27
N VAL A 253 -16.96 -4.60 17.41
CA VAL A 253 -15.96 -3.74 18.06
C VAL A 253 -14.71 -3.61 17.18
N ALA A 254 -14.22 -4.72 16.60
CA ALA A 254 -13.09 -4.71 15.68
C ALA A 254 -13.35 -3.79 14.48
N LYS A 255 -14.56 -3.85 13.89
CA LYS A 255 -14.95 -2.97 12.79
C LYS A 255 -14.87 -1.49 13.18
N ILE A 256 -15.40 -1.13 14.34
CA ILE A 256 -15.38 0.25 14.87
C ILE A 256 -13.92 0.73 15.04
N ILE A 257 -13.05 -0.09 15.62
CA ILE A 257 -11.65 0.28 15.85
C ILE A 257 -10.88 0.37 14.52
N LEU A 258 -11.15 -0.53 13.57
CA LEU A 258 -10.54 -0.51 12.24
C LEU A 258 -10.98 0.72 11.45
N GLU A 259 -12.28 1.01 11.44
CA GLU A 259 -12.86 2.19 10.78
C GLU A 259 -12.31 3.47 11.41
N PHE A 260 -12.11 3.49 12.73
CA PHE A 260 -11.36 4.54 13.40
C PHE A 260 -9.93 4.67 12.90
N ALA A 261 -9.14 3.60 12.91
CA ALA A 261 -7.76 3.67 12.47
C ALA A 261 -7.67 4.22 11.04
N ILE A 262 -8.54 3.76 10.15
CA ILE A 262 -8.64 4.24 8.77
C ILE A 262 -8.96 5.73 8.71
N LEU A 263 -10.05 6.17 9.34
CA LEU A 263 -10.50 7.57 9.24
C LEU A 263 -9.61 8.54 10.01
N TYR A 264 -9.07 8.11 11.14
CA TYR A 264 -8.21 8.89 12.02
C TYR A 264 -6.82 9.09 11.44
N PHE A 265 -6.19 8.03 10.92
CA PHE A 265 -4.92 8.13 10.20
C PHE A 265 -5.09 8.62 8.77
N ARG A 266 -6.33 8.91 8.37
CA ARG A 266 -6.70 9.23 6.99
C ARG A 266 -6.22 8.18 6.01
N LEU A 267 -6.08 6.93 6.40
CA LEU A 267 -5.71 5.87 5.47
C LEU A 267 -6.89 5.61 4.55
N PRO A 268 -6.66 5.42 3.26
CA PRO A 268 -7.72 4.90 2.42
C PRO A 268 -8.15 3.52 2.97
N GLN A 269 -9.45 3.23 2.98
CA GLN A 269 -10.07 1.88 3.19
C GLN A 269 -9.55 0.82 2.19
N LEU A 270 -8.58 1.17 1.37
CA LEU A 270 -8.22 0.47 0.16
C LEU A 270 -6.97 -0.34 0.51
N GLY A 271 -7.15 -1.64 0.70
CA GLY A 271 -6.10 -2.62 0.99
C GLY A 271 -5.07 -2.80 -0.13
N ASN A 272 -4.56 -1.69 -0.69
CA ASN A 272 -3.51 -1.57 -1.70
C ASN A 272 -2.46 -0.48 -1.40
N VAL A 273 -2.60 0.26 -0.29
CA VAL A 273 -1.55 1.18 0.20
C VAL A 273 -0.83 0.52 1.36
N TYR A 274 0.45 0.24 1.16
CA TYR A 274 1.35 -0.22 2.20
C TYR A 274 2.06 1.00 2.80
N LEU A 275 1.82 1.26 4.08
CA LEU A 275 2.57 2.27 4.82
C LEU A 275 3.62 1.58 5.66
N THR A 276 4.87 2.01 5.52
CA THR A 276 5.97 1.52 6.38
C THR A 276 5.75 1.86 7.86
N ALA A 277 4.84 2.79 8.13
CA ALA A 277 4.51 3.35 9.44
C ALA A 277 3.24 2.83 10.09
N ASP A 278 2.53 1.96 9.39
CA ASP A 278 1.29 1.43 9.92
C ASP A 278 1.63 0.44 11.03
N VAL A 279 1.41 0.89 12.27
CA VAL A 279 1.61 0.13 13.49
C VAL A 279 0.80 -1.17 13.45
N LEU A 280 -0.38 -1.16 12.83
CA LEU A 280 -1.21 -2.35 12.69
C LEU A 280 -0.60 -3.33 11.69
N GLN A 281 -0.03 -2.86 10.59
CA GLN A 281 0.72 -3.70 9.65
C GLN A 281 2.06 -4.19 10.21
N ALA A 282 2.77 -3.37 10.99
CA ALA A 282 4.00 -3.80 11.66
C ALA A 282 3.70 -4.92 12.67
N ALA A 283 2.61 -4.79 13.44
CA ALA A 283 2.12 -5.86 14.31
C ALA A 283 1.69 -7.10 13.52
N ALA A 284 0.99 -6.91 12.39
CA ALA A 284 0.60 -7.98 11.46
C ALA A 284 1.77 -8.87 11.04
N GLN A 285 2.88 -8.21 10.75
CA GLN A 285 4.09 -8.82 10.23
C GLN A 285 4.95 -9.43 11.34
N GLY A 286 4.47 -9.44 12.59
CA GLY A 286 5.19 -9.97 13.74
C GLY A 286 6.39 -9.13 14.15
N LYS A 287 6.48 -7.85 13.73
CA LYS A 287 7.50 -6.94 14.23
C LYS A 287 7.21 -6.64 15.70
N SER A 288 8.23 -6.73 16.54
CA SER A 288 8.10 -6.33 17.94
C SER A 288 7.84 -4.82 18.01
N LEU A 289 6.63 -4.45 18.43
CA LEU A 289 6.28 -3.06 18.69
C LEU A 289 6.67 -2.70 20.12
N PRO A 290 7.25 -1.51 20.35
CA PRO A 290 7.45 -1.03 21.71
C PRO A 290 6.08 -0.89 22.37
N THR A 291 5.92 -1.50 23.54
CA THR A 291 4.67 -1.42 24.30
C THR A 291 4.88 -0.71 25.63
N LYS A 292 3.88 0.05 26.05
CA LYS A 292 3.76 0.64 27.38
C LYS A 292 2.43 0.24 28.00
N MET A 293 2.38 0.32 29.33
CA MET A 293 1.14 0.17 30.08
C MET A 293 0.56 1.55 30.40
N ILE A 294 -0.71 1.76 30.07
CA ILE A 294 -1.47 2.94 30.47
C ILE A 294 -2.42 2.48 31.57
N GLY A 295 -1.99 2.59 32.82
CA GLY A 295 -2.64 1.86 33.92
C GLY A 295 -2.57 0.35 33.65
N ASN A 296 -3.73 -0.27 33.43
CA ASN A 296 -3.84 -1.71 33.11
C ASN A 296 -4.04 -1.99 31.60
N VAL A 297 -4.02 -0.97 30.75
CA VAL A 297 -4.21 -1.12 29.29
C VAL A 297 -2.87 -1.30 28.60
N PRO A 298 -2.61 -2.43 27.92
CA PRO A 298 -1.44 -2.55 27.05
C PRO A 298 -1.65 -1.72 25.79
N ALA A 299 -0.66 -0.89 25.45
CA ALA A 299 -0.68 -0.04 24.28
C ALA A 299 0.68 -0.03 23.59
N VAL A 300 0.67 0.20 22.27
CA VAL A 300 1.91 0.54 21.55
C VAL A 300 2.38 1.92 22.02
N ASP A 301 3.64 2.01 22.40
CA ASP A 301 4.26 3.28 22.77
C ASP A 301 4.66 4.04 21.51
N LEU A 302 3.79 4.97 21.08
CA LEU A 302 3.98 5.72 19.85
C LEU A 302 5.21 6.63 19.88
N ASP A 303 5.64 7.08 21.05
CA ASP A 303 6.82 7.93 21.21
C ASP A 303 8.13 7.13 21.17
N ALA A 304 8.05 5.84 21.48
CA ALA A 304 9.17 4.90 21.35
C ALA A 304 9.25 4.26 19.96
N LEU A 305 8.34 4.59 19.03
CA LEU A 305 8.41 4.10 17.66
C LEU A 305 9.63 4.67 16.96
N THR A 306 10.60 3.81 16.67
CA THR A 306 11.79 4.22 15.95
C THR A 306 11.49 4.35 14.45
N PRO A 307 12.29 5.14 13.70
CA PRO A 307 12.20 5.18 12.25
C PRO A 307 12.39 3.82 11.56
N ASP A 308 12.92 2.82 12.27
CA ASP A 308 13.07 1.44 11.78
C ASP A 308 11.76 0.64 11.89
N VAL A 309 10.90 1.02 12.83
CA VAL A 309 9.57 0.44 13.02
C VAL A 309 8.55 1.14 12.12
N VAL A 310 8.61 2.47 11.99
CA VAL A 310 7.57 3.27 11.32
C VAL A 310 8.04 4.26 10.24
N GLY A 311 9.22 4.08 9.65
CA GLY A 311 9.68 4.94 8.55
C GLY A 311 9.90 6.41 8.97
N ASN A 312 9.78 7.39 8.07
CA ASN A 312 9.86 8.82 8.44
C ASN A 312 8.54 9.39 8.96
N LEU A 313 7.53 8.54 9.16
CA LEU A 313 6.22 8.94 9.67
C LEU A 313 6.12 8.85 11.20
N SER A 314 7.21 8.58 11.93
CA SER A 314 7.23 8.76 13.40
C SER A 314 6.82 10.19 13.82
N GLY A 315 7.08 11.17 12.93
CA GLY A 315 6.61 12.54 13.04
C GLY A 315 5.09 12.72 13.03
N LEU A 316 4.32 11.73 12.53
CA LEU A 316 2.85 11.77 12.44
C LEU A 316 2.18 11.79 13.82
N PHE A 317 2.83 11.19 14.81
CA PHE A 317 2.35 11.18 16.19
C PHE A 317 2.94 12.31 17.04
N THR A 318 3.91 13.06 16.49
CA THR A 318 4.60 14.13 17.21
C THR A 318 3.68 15.34 17.35
N GLY A 319 3.44 15.78 18.59
CA GLY A 319 2.55 16.90 18.90
C GLY A 319 1.10 16.52 19.15
N LEU A 320 0.74 15.23 19.04
CA LEU A 320 -0.55 14.75 19.52
C LEU A 320 -0.62 14.81 21.05
N PRO A 321 -1.79 15.11 21.64
CA PRO A 321 -1.99 14.98 23.07
C PRO A 321 -1.71 13.56 23.57
N GLU A 322 -1.16 13.43 24.78
CA GLU A 322 -0.75 12.12 25.32
C GLU A 322 -1.91 11.12 25.41
N VAL A 323 -3.09 11.57 25.85
CA VAL A 323 -4.30 10.73 25.91
C VAL A 323 -4.69 10.20 24.53
N THR A 324 -4.47 10.98 23.48
CA THR A 324 -4.76 10.61 22.10
C THR A 324 -3.78 9.55 21.60
N LYS A 325 -2.48 9.71 21.87
CA LYS A 325 -1.47 8.68 21.56
C LYS A 325 -1.76 7.37 22.28
N ASN A 326 -2.15 7.46 23.55
CA ASN A 326 -2.52 6.34 24.39
C ASN A 326 -3.71 5.55 23.83
N ILE A 327 -4.75 6.24 23.36
CA ILE A 327 -5.92 5.60 22.73
C ILE A 327 -5.52 4.89 21.45
N ILE A 328 -4.72 5.54 20.59
CA ILE A 328 -4.22 4.94 19.35
C ILE A 328 -3.39 3.68 19.64
N GLY A 329 -2.45 3.76 20.58
CA GLY A 329 -1.60 2.64 20.97
C GLY A 329 -2.41 1.46 21.53
N ALA A 330 -3.44 1.74 22.34
CA ALA A 330 -4.35 0.73 22.88
C ALA A 330 -5.20 0.07 21.79
N ALA A 331 -5.77 0.88 20.89
CA ALA A 331 -6.50 0.40 19.72
C ALA A 331 -5.66 -0.54 18.86
N ALA A 332 -4.38 -0.22 18.66
CA ALA A 332 -3.46 -1.07 17.91
C ALA A 332 -3.27 -2.44 18.55
N VAL A 333 -3.02 -2.50 19.87
CA VAL A 333 -2.92 -3.78 20.59
C VAL A 333 -4.23 -4.57 20.53
N MET A 334 -5.38 -3.91 20.65
CA MET A 334 -6.68 -4.57 20.58
C MET A 334 -6.95 -5.22 19.22
N LEU A 335 -6.69 -4.49 18.13
CA LEU A 335 -6.89 -5.02 16.78
C LEU A 335 -6.05 -6.27 16.55
N THR A 336 -4.79 -6.30 17.01
CA THR A 336 -3.91 -7.47 16.83
C THR A 336 -4.40 -8.75 17.52
N LYS A 337 -5.35 -8.65 18.45
CA LYS A 337 -5.95 -9.77 19.17
C LYS A 337 -7.25 -10.28 18.54
N SER A 338 -7.77 -9.61 17.50
CA SER A 338 -9.05 -9.96 16.89
C SER A 338 -8.86 -10.78 15.63
N ASP A 339 -9.54 -11.93 15.52
CA ASP A 339 -9.61 -12.71 14.28
C ASP A 339 -10.33 -11.97 13.13
N ALA A 340 -11.13 -10.94 13.46
CA ALA A 340 -11.79 -10.07 12.50
C ALA A 340 -10.82 -9.07 11.87
N PHE A 341 -9.76 -8.71 12.59
CA PHE A 341 -8.67 -7.92 12.04
C PHE A 341 -7.70 -8.88 11.33
N LYS A 342 -7.80 -8.97 10.01
CA LYS A 342 -6.82 -9.67 9.18
C LYS A 342 -5.72 -8.69 8.82
N PRO A 343 -4.58 -8.75 9.50
CA PRO A 343 -3.65 -7.66 9.44
C PRO A 343 -2.85 -7.89 8.15
N GLY A 344 -3.13 -7.08 7.13
CA GLY A 344 -2.50 -7.24 5.82
C GLY A 344 -3.40 -6.82 4.66
N LEU A 345 -2.76 -6.48 3.54
CA LEU A 345 -3.45 -6.34 2.28
C LEU A 345 -4.15 -7.67 1.99
N GLN A 346 -5.47 -7.64 1.81
CA GLN A 346 -6.21 -8.82 1.36
C GLN A 346 -5.65 -9.26 0.00
N ASN A 347 -5.93 -10.50 -0.41
CA ASN A 347 -5.64 -10.90 -1.78
C ASN A 347 -6.83 -10.57 -2.70
N VAL A 348 -6.60 -10.61 -4.01
CA VAL A 348 -7.64 -10.30 -5.01
C VAL A 348 -8.90 -11.16 -4.83
N CYS A 349 -8.78 -12.40 -4.31
CA CYS A 349 -9.93 -13.27 -4.08
C CYS A 349 -10.94 -12.67 -3.08
N ALA A 350 -10.51 -11.80 -2.17
CA ALA A 350 -11.42 -11.15 -1.23
C ALA A 350 -12.38 -10.13 -1.89
N HIS A 351 -12.03 -9.61 -3.06
CA HIS A 351 -12.87 -8.69 -3.84
C HIS A 351 -13.43 -9.34 -5.12
N CYS A 352 -13.29 -10.66 -5.27
CA CYS A 352 -13.68 -11.37 -6.48
C CYS A 352 -15.08 -11.95 -6.32
N ASP A 353 -16.01 -11.55 -7.19
CA ASP A 353 -17.41 -12.00 -7.16
C ASP A 353 -17.58 -13.51 -7.40
N ARG A 354 -16.53 -14.17 -7.90
CA ARG A 354 -16.48 -15.61 -8.15
C ARG A 354 -16.04 -16.44 -6.94
N ASN A 355 -15.63 -15.78 -5.85
CA ASN A 355 -15.11 -16.46 -4.68
C ASN A 355 -16.25 -16.94 -3.77
N ASP A 356 -16.49 -18.25 -3.76
CA ASP A 356 -17.46 -18.93 -2.91
C ASP A 356 -16.86 -19.49 -1.60
N GLY A 357 -15.58 -19.19 -1.34
CA GLY A 357 -14.83 -19.71 -0.19
C GLY A 357 -14.17 -21.08 -0.43
N ASN A 358 -14.44 -21.75 -1.56
CA ASN A 358 -13.87 -23.05 -1.91
C ASN A 358 -12.94 -22.92 -3.13
N ILE A 359 -11.75 -22.35 -2.91
CA ILE A 359 -10.75 -22.13 -3.96
C ILE A 359 -9.86 -23.36 -4.11
N LYS A 360 -9.96 -24.05 -5.24
CA LYS A 360 -9.13 -25.20 -5.59
C LYS A 360 -8.72 -25.17 -7.06
N LEU A 361 -7.47 -25.49 -7.36
CA LEU A 361 -7.03 -25.72 -8.73
C LEU A 361 -7.36 -27.17 -9.12
N VAL A 362 -8.27 -27.35 -10.07
CA VAL A 362 -8.74 -28.69 -10.49
C VAL A 362 -8.08 -29.22 -11.77
N GLY A 363 -7.10 -28.48 -12.30
CA GLY A 363 -6.36 -28.81 -13.52
C GLY A 363 -5.53 -27.61 -13.97
N LEU A 364 -4.77 -27.76 -15.06
CA LEU A 364 -3.93 -26.70 -15.62
C LEU A 364 -4.28 -26.46 -17.09
N LYS A 365 -5.11 -25.46 -17.34
CA LYS A 365 -5.47 -24.94 -18.66
C LYS A 365 -4.76 -23.63 -18.92
N ARG A 366 -4.30 -23.44 -20.15
CA ARG A 366 -3.83 -22.15 -20.64
C ARG A 366 -5.01 -21.22 -20.91
N ASP A 367 -4.75 -19.92 -20.89
CA ASP A 367 -5.82 -18.92 -21.03
C ASP A 367 -6.62 -19.02 -22.33
N TYR A 368 -6.08 -19.58 -23.41
CA TYR A 368 -6.80 -19.78 -24.67
C TYR A 368 -7.60 -21.10 -24.74
N GLU A 369 -7.44 -22.00 -23.76
CA GLU A 369 -7.99 -23.35 -23.83
C GLU A 369 -9.42 -23.39 -23.31
N GLY A 370 -10.38 -23.35 -24.23
CA GLY A 370 -11.80 -23.44 -23.92
C GLY A 370 -12.44 -22.12 -23.52
N ILE A 371 -13.70 -22.18 -23.11
CA ILE A 371 -14.50 -21.02 -22.73
C ILE A 371 -14.63 -20.99 -21.20
N LYS A 372 -14.34 -19.83 -20.60
CA LYS A 372 -14.44 -19.61 -19.16
C LYS A 372 -15.90 -19.32 -18.78
N ASP A 373 -16.44 -20.09 -17.85
CA ASP A 373 -17.72 -19.76 -17.21
C ASP A 373 -17.55 -18.46 -16.40
N PRO A 374 -18.46 -17.48 -16.51
CA PRO A 374 -18.29 -16.16 -15.88
C PRO A 374 -18.58 -16.14 -14.37
N LYS A 375 -19.15 -17.20 -13.78
CA LYS A 375 -19.60 -17.21 -12.38
C LYS A 375 -18.68 -18.03 -11.49
N THR A 376 -18.18 -19.16 -11.97
CA THR A 376 -17.31 -20.05 -11.20
C THR A 376 -15.89 -19.46 -11.09
N CYS A 377 -15.23 -19.67 -9.95
CA CYS A 377 -13.82 -19.35 -9.76
C CYS A 377 -12.96 -19.96 -10.88
N LEU A 378 -12.05 -19.16 -11.45
CA LEU A 378 -11.21 -19.60 -12.57
C LEU A 378 -10.26 -20.75 -12.19
N LEU A 379 -9.77 -20.78 -10.95
CA LEU A 379 -8.99 -21.90 -10.42
C LEU A 379 -9.82 -23.19 -10.40
N ASN A 380 -11.08 -23.09 -9.98
CA ASN A 380 -12.04 -24.21 -9.95
C ASN A 380 -12.44 -24.69 -11.37
N GLN A 381 -12.07 -23.95 -12.41
CA GLN A 381 -12.26 -24.35 -13.81
C GLN A 381 -10.97 -24.90 -14.45
N GLY A 382 -9.87 -24.91 -13.70
CA GLY A 382 -8.54 -25.34 -14.13
C GLY A 382 -7.66 -24.24 -14.73
N TYR A 383 -8.07 -22.96 -14.69
CA TYR A 383 -7.22 -21.86 -15.15
C TYR A 383 -6.42 -21.28 -13.98
N LEU A 384 -5.11 -21.22 -14.13
CA LEU A 384 -4.20 -20.78 -13.08
C LEU A 384 -4.25 -19.24 -12.91
N CYS A 385 -5.21 -18.78 -12.10
CA CYS A 385 -5.43 -17.37 -11.77
C CYS A 385 -4.60 -16.96 -10.55
N MET A 386 -3.79 -15.90 -10.65
CA MET A 386 -2.88 -15.46 -9.58
C MET A 386 -3.54 -14.70 -8.41
N GLY A 387 -4.86 -14.55 -8.43
CA GLY A 387 -5.58 -13.70 -7.47
C GLY A 387 -5.35 -14.07 -6.01
N PHE A 388 -5.10 -15.35 -5.71
CA PHE A 388 -4.88 -15.86 -4.35
C PHE A 388 -3.50 -15.48 -3.76
N LEU A 389 -2.52 -15.13 -4.61
CA LEU A 389 -1.17 -14.69 -4.21
C LEU A 389 -0.97 -13.18 -4.34
N THR A 390 -1.93 -12.48 -4.94
CA THR A 390 -1.77 -11.09 -5.37
C THR A 390 -2.46 -10.12 -4.41
N ASN A 391 -1.83 -9.00 -4.07
CA ASN A 391 -2.44 -7.94 -3.26
C ASN A 391 -3.76 -7.44 -3.89
N ALA A 392 -4.75 -7.14 -3.04
CA ALA A 392 -6.04 -6.63 -3.42
C ALA A 392 -6.02 -5.13 -3.79
N GLY A 393 -7.21 -4.61 -4.10
CA GLY A 393 -7.47 -3.19 -4.37
C GLY A 393 -7.62 -2.83 -5.85
N CYS A 394 -7.49 -3.78 -6.77
CA CYS A 394 -7.93 -3.62 -8.16
C CYS A 394 -9.43 -3.90 -8.36
N GLY A 395 -10.17 -4.23 -7.29
CA GLY A 395 -11.57 -4.68 -7.39
C GLY A 395 -11.76 -5.97 -8.20
N ALA A 396 -10.74 -6.82 -8.30
CA ALA A 396 -10.75 -8.03 -9.12
C ALA A 396 -11.18 -7.80 -10.59
N GLN A 397 -10.73 -6.68 -11.19
CA GLN A 397 -11.08 -6.29 -12.56
C GLN A 397 -10.88 -7.42 -13.59
N CYS A 398 -9.73 -8.12 -13.60
CA CYS A 398 -9.50 -9.16 -14.60
C CYS A 398 -10.46 -10.36 -14.44
N PRO A 399 -10.62 -10.97 -13.25
CA PRO A 399 -11.63 -12.01 -13.04
C PRO A 399 -13.07 -11.57 -13.39
N ASN A 400 -13.43 -10.32 -13.07
CA ASN A 400 -14.75 -9.78 -13.38
C ASN A 400 -14.94 -9.57 -14.90
N ALA A 401 -13.86 -9.31 -15.63
CA ALA A 401 -13.81 -9.30 -17.10
C ALA A 401 -13.60 -10.70 -17.73
N ASN A 402 -13.75 -11.77 -16.95
CA ASN A 402 -13.57 -13.17 -17.40
C ASN A 402 -12.14 -13.52 -17.85
N ALA A 403 -11.13 -12.90 -17.24
CA ALA A 403 -9.71 -13.19 -17.45
C ALA A 403 -9.00 -13.56 -16.14
N CYS A 404 -7.95 -14.39 -16.21
CA CYS A 404 -7.14 -14.71 -15.05
C CYS A 404 -6.43 -13.47 -14.51
N CYS A 405 -6.36 -13.33 -13.18
CA CYS A 405 -5.46 -12.36 -12.57
C CYS A 405 -4.02 -12.72 -12.93
N ILE A 406 -3.24 -11.72 -13.36
CA ILE A 406 -1.85 -11.87 -13.79
C ILE A 406 -0.83 -11.44 -12.72
N GLY A 407 -1.28 -11.10 -11.52
CA GLY A 407 -0.38 -10.69 -10.43
C GLY A 407 0.16 -9.26 -10.51
N CYS A 408 -0.49 -8.37 -11.26
CA CYS A 408 0.03 -7.02 -11.50
C CYS A 408 0.05 -6.10 -10.27
N TYR A 409 -0.67 -6.44 -9.20
CA TYR A 409 -0.62 -5.74 -7.90
C TYR A 409 0.48 -6.27 -6.97
N GLY A 410 1.30 -7.20 -7.45
CA GLY A 410 2.41 -7.76 -6.70
C GLY A 410 1.99 -8.85 -5.72
N VAL A 411 2.97 -9.61 -5.27
CA VAL A 411 2.79 -10.70 -4.31
C VAL A 411 2.57 -10.11 -2.91
N MET A 412 1.78 -10.78 -2.08
CA MET A 412 1.52 -10.33 -0.72
C MET A 412 2.78 -10.24 0.14
N GLU A 413 2.91 -9.18 0.94
CA GLU A 413 4.09 -8.93 1.80
C GLU A 413 4.41 -10.08 2.76
N GLU A 414 3.37 -10.74 3.28
CA GLU A 414 3.51 -11.84 4.24
C GLU A 414 4.16 -13.11 3.68
N ILE A 415 4.22 -13.25 2.35
CA ILE A 415 4.79 -14.42 1.66
C ILE A 415 5.93 -14.05 0.70
N ILE A 416 6.16 -12.76 0.43
CA ILE A 416 7.10 -12.33 -0.61
C ILE A 416 8.57 -12.68 -0.32
N GLU A 417 8.95 -12.73 0.96
CA GLU A 417 10.31 -13.05 1.43
C GLU A 417 10.45 -14.50 1.92
N ASP A 418 9.37 -15.27 1.95
CA ASP A 418 9.31 -16.63 2.51
C ASP A 418 8.86 -17.64 1.46
N PRO A 419 9.82 -18.32 0.79
CA PRO A 419 9.52 -19.31 -0.21
C PRO A 419 8.65 -20.46 0.32
N ALA A 420 8.79 -20.84 1.59
CA ALA A 420 8.01 -21.94 2.16
C ALA A 420 6.55 -21.54 2.35
N LYS A 421 6.28 -20.30 2.78
CA LYS A 421 4.90 -19.77 2.82
C LYS A 421 4.31 -19.62 1.42
N PHE A 422 5.10 -19.15 0.46
CA PHE A 422 4.67 -19.06 -0.94
C PHE A 422 4.29 -20.44 -1.49
N GLU A 423 5.13 -21.46 -1.30
CA GLU A 423 4.83 -22.85 -1.65
C GLU A 423 3.58 -23.36 -0.92
N GLY A 424 3.45 -23.11 0.38
CA GLY A 424 2.30 -23.53 1.18
C GLY A 424 0.99 -22.94 0.68
N ARG A 425 0.99 -21.68 0.20
CA ARG A 425 -0.19 -21.05 -0.42
C ARG A 425 -0.60 -21.74 -1.72
N ILE A 426 0.37 -22.17 -2.55
CA ILE A 426 0.08 -22.94 -3.77
C ILE A 426 -0.41 -24.35 -3.40
N GLN A 427 0.27 -25.02 -2.46
CA GLN A 427 -0.10 -26.35 -2.00
C GLN A 427 -1.54 -26.40 -1.47
N ALA A 428 -1.97 -25.35 -0.77
CA ALA A 428 -3.33 -25.23 -0.25
C ALA A 428 -4.42 -25.28 -1.33
N ILE A 429 -4.17 -24.73 -2.52
CA ILE A 429 -5.18 -24.72 -3.60
C ILE A 429 -5.12 -25.98 -4.48
N ILE A 430 -3.96 -26.62 -4.62
CA ILE A 430 -3.83 -27.86 -5.42
C ILE A 430 -4.18 -29.13 -4.63
N GLY A 431 -4.29 -29.02 -3.30
CA GLY A 431 -4.74 -30.12 -2.44
C GLY A 431 -3.71 -31.24 -2.36
N ALA A 432 -4.08 -32.45 -2.81
CA ALA A 432 -3.25 -33.65 -2.71
C ALA A 432 -2.15 -33.73 -3.78
N MET A 433 -2.26 -32.96 -4.87
CA MET A 433 -1.24 -32.92 -5.91
C MET A 433 0.06 -32.31 -5.35
N PRO A 434 1.23 -32.96 -5.49
CA PRO A 434 2.50 -32.36 -5.10
C PRO A 434 2.84 -31.12 -5.95
N LEU A 435 3.36 -30.06 -5.33
CA LEU A 435 3.77 -28.85 -6.05
C LEU A 435 4.73 -29.14 -7.23
N ASP A 436 5.69 -30.04 -7.06
CA ASP A 436 6.67 -30.36 -8.12
C ASP A 436 6.02 -30.99 -9.36
N GLU A 437 4.86 -31.63 -9.21
CA GLU A 437 4.07 -32.16 -10.32
C GLU A 437 3.45 -31.02 -11.12
N LEU A 438 2.78 -30.07 -10.43
CA LEU A 438 2.23 -28.87 -11.06
C LEU A 438 3.31 -28.10 -11.83
N ILE A 439 4.46 -27.84 -11.20
CA ILE A 439 5.55 -27.07 -11.83
C ILE A 439 6.05 -27.76 -13.11
N ARG A 440 6.10 -29.10 -13.14
CA ARG A 440 6.56 -29.85 -14.31
C ARG A 440 5.59 -29.78 -15.49
N GLU A 441 4.30 -29.59 -15.24
CA GLU A 441 3.28 -29.40 -16.28
C GLU A 441 3.27 -27.98 -16.86
N MET A 442 3.89 -27.02 -16.17
CA MET A 442 3.91 -25.62 -16.58
C MET A 442 5.03 -25.34 -17.60
N PRO A 443 4.71 -24.76 -18.78
CA PRO A 443 5.74 -24.35 -19.74
C PRO A 443 6.63 -23.20 -19.26
N ASP A 444 6.10 -22.33 -18.40
CA ASP A 444 6.78 -21.14 -17.89
C ASP A 444 6.30 -20.83 -16.46
N PRO A 445 6.77 -21.57 -15.45
CA PRO A 445 6.35 -21.34 -14.07
C PRO A 445 6.81 -19.98 -13.54
N VAL A 446 7.99 -19.50 -13.96
CA VAL A 446 8.52 -18.21 -13.51
C VAL A 446 7.69 -17.04 -14.06
N GLY A 447 7.39 -17.03 -15.35
CA GLY A 447 6.59 -15.97 -15.98
C GLY A 447 5.11 -15.99 -15.57
N VAL A 448 4.62 -17.10 -15.00
CA VAL A 448 3.28 -17.16 -14.39
C VAL A 448 3.31 -16.64 -12.95
N PHE A 449 4.14 -17.20 -12.08
CA PHE A 449 4.12 -16.89 -10.65
C PHE A 449 4.76 -15.55 -10.30
N PHE A 450 5.72 -15.07 -11.10
CA PHE A 450 6.53 -13.90 -10.78
C PHE A 450 6.51 -12.82 -11.86
N LYS A 451 5.51 -12.83 -12.75
CA LYS A 451 5.41 -11.99 -13.96
C LYS A 451 5.81 -10.52 -13.75
N ALA A 452 5.38 -9.93 -12.63
CA ALA A 452 5.65 -8.54 -12.27
C ALA A 452 6.50 -8.39 -11.00
N THR A 453 7.08 -9.48 -10.47
CA THR A 453 7.68 -9.47 -9.12
C THR A 453 9.00 -10.20 -8.99
N VAL A 454 9.58 -10.73 -10.09
CA VAL A 454 10.90 -11.39 -10.09
C VAL A 454 11.94 -10.67 -9.22
N PRO A 455 12.10 -9.33 -9.27
CA PRO A 455 13.12 -8.64 -8.48
C PRO A 455 12.88 -8.66 -6.97
N ARG A 456 11.62 -8.76 -6.52
CA ARG A 456 11.24 -8.63 -5.11
C ARG A 456 10.86 -9.95 -4.45
N THR A 457 10.32 -10.90 -5.20
CA THR A 457 9.87 -12.16 -4.63
C THR A 457 11.02 -13.13 -4.51
N LYS A 458 11.28 -13.63 -3.29
CA LYS A 458 12.27 -14.67 -3.06
C LYS A 458 11.77 -15.98 -3.66
N MET A 459 12.34 -16.37 -4.80
CA MET A 459 11.91 -17.55 -5.54
C MET A 459 12.32 -18.85 -4.82
N SER A 460 11.39 -19.80 -4.77
CA SER A 460 11.69 -21.15 -4.31
C SER A 460 12.69 -21.84 -5.24
N PRO A 461 13.63 -22.64 -4.72
CA PRO A 461 14.49 -23.50 -5.54
C PRO A 461 13.73 -24.50 -6.42
N LYS A 462 12.46 -24.79 -6.11
CA LYS A 462 11.57 -25.65 -6.92
C LYS A 462 10.99 -24.93 -8.14
N ILE A 463 10.88 -23.61 -8.08
CA ILE A 463 10.32 -22.77 -9.15
C ILE A 463 11.48 -22.07 -9.85
N LYS A 464 12.07 -22.76 -10.82
CA LYS A 464 13.18 -22.26 -11.61
C LYS A 464 12.79 -22.10 -13.08
N LYS A 465 13.57 -21.27 -13.77
CA LYS A 465 13.52 -21.06 -15.21
C LYS A 465 13.72 -22.37 -15.97
#